data_AF-A0A7W7RVF1-F1
#
_entry.id   AF-A0A7W7RVF1-F1
#
_cell.length_a   1.000
_cell.length_b   1.000
_cell.length_c   1.000
_cell.angle_alpha   90.00
_cell.angle_beta   90.00
_cell.angle_gamma   90.00
#
_symmetry.space_group_name_H-M   'P 1'
#
loop_
_entity.id
_entity.type
_entity.pdbx_description
1 polymer ?
#
loop_
_entity_poly.entity_id
_entity_poly.type
_entity_poly.pdbx_seq_one_letter_code
_entity_poly.pdbx_strand_id
1 'polypeptide(L)'
;MPKRSLGRWIVVAVGLSMVVAALAAAADPYRQTQEFREVVACGRGVGDCFGNEPGSIAGRRTYTTTTTNTDANGNTTTTTTTHYEVTWQRANGSRQTRDVSSSFYRKAQEGQPATLRLWRGEVVGVEVMGGTQWFLPESGETLGYWLSLAFFGLGVLLWGLLFGWWDGFFMLAFRTFAWMFMSIVPVSMTTDALAYGLDTGVGFVMEIVFGVFFTGIAGWMLFGSLHDW
;
A
#
# COMPACT_ATOMS: atom_id res chain seq x y z
N MET A 1 12.36 -29.75 33.03
CA MET A 1 13.32 -29.63 31.90
C MET A 1 12.58 -29.87 30.58
N PRO A 2 13.08 -29.42 29.43
CA PRO A 2 12.73 -28.19 28.69
C PRO A 2 11.61 -28.40 27.64
N LYS A 3 10.33 -28.13 27.96
CA LYS A 3 9.25 -28.03 26.94
C LYS A 3 9.07 -26.62 26.36
N ARG A 4 9.57 -25.59 27.05
CA ARG A 4 9.52 -24.18 26.60
C ARG A 4 10.42 -23.88 25.39
N SER A 5 11.46 -24.68 25.17
CA SER A 5 12.41 -24.48 24.06
C SER A 5 11.80 -24.80 22.69
N LEU A 6 11.10 -25.93 22.58
CA LEU A 6 10.69 -26.46 21.26
C LEU A 6 9.60 -25.62 20.58
N GLY A 7 8.61 -25.15 21.34
CA GLY A 7 7.56 -24.26 20.81
C GLY A 7 8.12 -22.92 20.32
N ARG A 8 9.09 -22.36 21.04
CA ARG A 8 9.80 -21.14 20.65
C ARG A 8 10.49 -21.29 19.29
N TRP A 9 11.24 -22.38 19.11
CA TRP A 9 11.93 -22.67 17.86
C TRP A 9 10.98 -22.92 16.69
N ILE A 10 9.81 -23.52 16.93
CA ILE A 10 8.78 -23.65 15.90
C ILE A 10 8.29 -22.28 15.43
N VAL A 11 7.95 -21.37 16.36
CA VAL A 11 7.48 -20.01 16.00
C VAL A 11 8.57 -19.24 15.25
N VAL A 12 9.81 -19.33 15.70
CA VAL A 12 10.97 -18.72 15.02
C VAL A 12 11.13 -19.29 13.61
N ALA A 13 11.05 -20.61 13.44
CA ALA A 13 11.16 -21.26 12.14
C ALA A 13 10.01 -20.86 11.20
N VAL A 14 8.78 -20.72 11.70
CA VAL A 14 7.62 -20.26 10.92
C VAL A 14 7.79 -18.80 10.49
N GLY A 15 8.18 -17.92 11.41
CA GLY A 15 8.44 -16.51 11.07
C GLY A 15 9.55 -16.38 10.02
N LEU A 16 10.65 -17.10 10.21
CA LEU A 16 11.77 -17.10 9.27
C LEU A 16 11.37 -17.65 7.89
N SER A 17 10.61 -18.75 7.83
CA SER A 17 10.18 -19.32 6.56
C SER A 17 9.25 -18.38 5.80
N MET A 18 8.34 -17.69 6.51
CA MET A 18 7.48 -16.65 5.91
C MET A 18 8.31 -15.50 5.34
N VAL A 19 9.29 -14.98 6.10
CA VAL A 19 10.18 -13.90 5.62
C VAL A 19 10.93 -14.34 4.36
N VAL A 20 11.57 -15.51 4.39
CA VAL A 20 12.36 -16.01 3.26
C VAL A 20 11.48 -16.25 2.03
N ALA A 21 10.32 -16.88 2.20
CA ALA A 21 9.39 -17.13 1.09
C ALA A 21 8.84 -15.82 0.50
N ALA A 22 8.47 -14.85 1.34
CA ALA A 22 7.96 -13.56 0.91
C ALA A 22 9.03 -12.76 0.15
N LEU A 23 10.27 -12.72 0.64
CA LEU A 23 11.37 -12.04 -0.04
C LEU A 23 11.76 -12.72 -1.36
N ALA A 24 11.72 -14.05 -1.40
CA ALA A 24 11.95 -14.79 -2.64
C ALA A 24 10.86 -14.48 -3.69
N ALA A 25 9.59 -14.45 -3.27
CA ALA A 25 8.46 -14.11 -4.14
C ALA A 25 8.44 -12.63 -4.54
N ALA A 26 8.98 -11.74 -3.71
CA ALA A 26 9.12 -10.31 -4.01
C ALA A 26 10.20 -10.00 -5.06
N ALA A 27 11.12 -10.93 -5.35
CA ALA A 27 12.26 -10.65 -6.21
C ALA A 27 11.88 -10.25 -7.65
N ASP A 28 10.92 -10.94 -8.25
CA ASP A 28 10.45 -10.63 -9.60
C ASP A 28 9.63 -9.33 -9.65
N PRO A 29 8.61 -9.12 -8.79
CA PRO A 29 7.91 -7.83 -8.68
C PRO A 29 8.86 -6.66 -8.40
N TYR A 30 9.90 -6.87 -7.60
CA TYR A 30 10.91 -5.85 -7.32
C TYR A 30 11.69 -5.45 -8.58
N ARG A 31 12.17 -6.43 -9.37
CA ARG A 31 12.86 -6.15 -10.64
C ARG A 31 11.95 -5.39 -11.60
N GLN A 32 10.70 -5.83 -11.75
CA GLN A 32 9.71 -5.17 -12.59
C GLN A 32 9.42 -3.73 -12.13
N THR A 33 9.34 -3.50 -10.82
CA THR A 33 9.15 -2.17 -10.24
C THR A 33 10.37 -1.26 -10.52
N GLN A 34 11.60 -1.80 -10.46
CA GLN A 34 12.81 -1.06 -10.84
C GLN A 34 12.83 -0.73 -12.34
N GLU A 35 12.46 -1.66 -13.21
CA GLU A 35 12.32 -1.40 -14.65
C GLU A 35 11.28 -0.31 -14.92
N PHE A 36 10.13 -0.35 -14.22
CA PHE A 36 9.12 0.71 -14.29
C PHE A 36 9.69 2.06 -13.86
N ARG A 37 10.46 2.10 -12.76
CA ARG A 37 11.11 3.31 -12.26
C ARG A 37 12.04 3.95 -13.30
N GLU A 38 12.80 3.15 -14.04
CA GLU A 38 13.66 3.65 -15.12
C GLU A 38 12.83 4.31 -16.23
N VAL A 39 11.68 3.71 -16.60
CA VAL A 39 10.75 4.29 -17.57
C VAL A 39 10.13 5.59 -17.06
N VAL A 40 9.74 5.65 -15.79
CA VAL A 40 9.25 6.89 -15.14
C VAL A 40 10.32 7.98 -15.17
N ALA A 41 11.57 7.66 -14.85
CA ALA A 41 12.67 8.60 -14.89
C ALA A 41 12.92 9.14 -16.31
N CYS A 42 12.86 8.27 -17.33
CA CYS A 42 12.92 8.69 -18.73
C CYS A 42 11.77 9.64 -19.10
N GLY A 43 10.53 9.28 -18.72
CA GLY A 43 9.32 10.05 -19.00
C GLY A 43 9.32 11.45 -18.39
N ARG A 44 10.06 11.67 -17.29
CA ARG A 44 10.25 12.99 -16.68
C ARG A 44 11.37 13.81 -17.33
N GLY A 45 12.32 13.16 -17.99
CA GLY A 45 13.52 13.79 -18.53
C GLY A 45 13.34 14.39 -19.92
N VAL A 46 13.18 13.55 -20.94
CA VAL A 46 13.40 13.97 -22.34
C VAL A 46 12.55 13.21 -23.39
N GLY A 47 11.71 12.22 -23.03
CA GLY A 47 11.05 11.39 -24.05
C GLY A 47 9.79 10.66 -23.65
N ASP A 48 9.05 10.21 -24.67
CA ASP A 48 7.81 9.44 -24.58
C ASP A 48 8.14 7.95 -24.37
N CYS A 49 8.64 7.63 -23.18
CA CYS A 49 9.08 6.28 -22.81
C CYS A 49 7.92 5.34 -22.45
N PHE A 50 6.70 5.85 -22.36
CA PHE A 50 5.48 5.06 -22.18
C PHE A 50 4.83 4.80 -23.55
N GLY A 51 4.18 3.64 -23.68
CA GLY A 51 3.27 3.46 -24.80
C GLY A 51 2.07 4.40 -24.62
N ASN A 52 1.66 5.10 -25.66
CA ASN A 52 0.47 5.94 -25.59
C ASN A 52 -0.67 5.31 -26.38
N GLU A 53 -1.85 5.29 -25.78
CA GLU A 53 -3.07 4.81 -26.41
C GLU A 53 -4.17 5.87 -26.27
N PRO A 54 -4.87 6.21 -27.37
CA PRO A 54 -6.06 7.05 -27.27
C PRO A 54 -7.17 6.27 -26.57
N GLY A 55 -7.76 6.89 -25.57
CA GLY A 55 -8.95 6.39 -24.87
C GLY A 55 -9.99 7.48 -24.72
N SER A 56 -11.03 7.17 -23.96
CA SER A 56 -12.03 8.16 -23.55
C SER A 56 -12.50 7.91 -22.13
N ILE A 57 -12.96 8.96 -21.47
CA ILE A 57 -13.61 8.82 -20.17
C ILE A 57 -15.02 8.30 -20.39
N ALA A 58 -15.29 7.09 -19.92
CA ALA A 58 -16.56 6.38 -20.15
C ALA A 58 -17.56 6.55 -19.01
N GLY A 59 -17.10 6.91 -17.81
CA GLY A 59 -17.97 7.07 -16.66
C GLY A 59 -17.26 7.72 -15.48
N ARG A 60 -18.03 8.31 -14.57
CA ARG A 60 -17.54 8.92 -13.34
C ARG A 60 -18.48 8.60 -12.19
N ARG A 61 -17.91 8.40 -11.01
CA ARG A 61 -18.67 8.16 -9.79
C ARG A 61 -18.03 8.88 -8.62
N THR A 62 -18.87 9.36 -7.72
CA THR A 62 -18.45 9.82 -6.40
C THR A 62 -19.12 8.92 -5.37
N TYR A 63 -18.36 8.49 -4.36
CA TYR A 63 -18.91 7.75 -3.22
C TYR A 63 -18.26 8.24 -1.93
N THR A 64 -18.93 8.04 -0.79
CA THR A 64 -18.43 8.47 0.51
C THR A 64 -18.29 7.29 1.44
N THR A 65 -17.16 7.22 2.14
CA THR A 65 -16.93 6.27 3.22
C THR A 65 -17.05 7.01 4.54
N THR A 66 -18.00 6.59 5.38
CA THR A 66 -18.21 7.16 6.71
C THR A 66 -17.65 6.22 7.77
N THR A 67 -16.70 6.70 8.56
CA THR A 67 -16.15 5.98 9.71
C THR A 67 -16.62 6.66 10.98
N THR A 68 -17.34 5.91 11.81
CA THR A 68 -17.80 6.35 13.13
C THR A 68 -16.94 5.70 14.19
N ASN A 69 -16.17 6.49 14.92
CA ASN A 69 -15.37 6.03 16.04
C ASN A 69 -15.99 6.55 17.34
N THR A 70 -16.33 5.63 18.25
CA THR A 70 -16.76 5.99 19.61
C THR A 70 -15.60 5.73 20.56
N ASP A 71 -15.18 6.77 21.28
CA ASP A 71 -14.11 6.65 22.28
C ASP A 71 -14.62 5.95 23.56
N ALA A 72 -13.70 5.63 24.48
CA ALA A 72 -14.02 4.97 25.75
C ALA A 72 -14.90 5.81 26.68
N ASN A 73 -15.05 7.11 26.41
CA ASN A 73 -15.91 8.04 27.16
C ASN A 73 -17.30 8.18 26.53
N GLY A 74 -17.58 7.44 25.46
CA GLY A 74 -18.85 7.50 24.73
C GLY A 74 -18.94 8.65 23.72
N ASN A 75 -17.87 9.42 23.50
CA ASN A 75 -17.86 10.47 22.49
C ASN A 75 -17.75 9.83 21.11
N THR A 76 -18.66 10.21 20.22
CA THR A 76 -18.70 9.66 18.86
C THR A 76 -18.15 10.70 17.89
N THR A 77 -17.05 10.36 17.22
CA THR A 77 -16.48 11.14 16.12
C THR A 77 -16.80 10.45 14.81
N THR A 78 -17.52 11.15 13.94
CA THR A 78 -17.85 10.65 12.60
C THR A 78 -17.00 11.38 11.57
N THR A 79 -16.19 10.63 10.82
CA THR A 79 -15.40 11.16 9.72
C THR A 79 -15.93 10.62 8.41
N THR A 80 -16.32 11.52 7.50
CA THR A 80 -16.79 11.17 6.16
C THR A 80 -15.71 11.53 5.15
N THR A 81 -15.21 10.54 4.43
CA THR A 81 -14.23 10.71 3.35
C THR A 81 -14.92 10.57 2.01
N THR A 82 -14.71 11.54 1.11
CA THR A 82 -15.25 11.52 -0.25
C THR A 82 -14.22 10.95 -1.21
N HIS A 83 -14.62 9.92 -1.96
CA HIS A 83 -13.82 9.24 -2.97
C HIS A 83 -14.35 9.60 -4.37
N TYR A 84 -13.41 9.69 -5.32
CA TYR A 84 -13.68 10.07 -6.69
C TYR A 84 -13.18 8.99 -7.63
N GLU A 85 -14.07 8.40 -8.41
CA GLU A 85 -13.78 7.27 -9.26
C GLU A 85 -14.02 7.65 -10.73
N VAL A 86 -13.08 7.26 -11.60
CA VAL A 86 -13.17 7.50 -13.04
C VAL A 86 -13.04 6.18 -13.78
N THR A 87 -13.92 5.97 -14.74
CA THR A 87 -13.86 4.85 -15.68
C THR A 87 -13.40 5.37 -17.04
N TRP A 88 -12.35 4.79 -17.59
CA TRP A 88 -11.92 5.04 -18.96
C TRP A 88 -12.15 3.81 -19.84
N GLN A 89 -12.30 4.06 -21.13
CA GLN A 89 -12.43 3.05 -22.17
C GLN A 89 -11.25 3.15 -23.12
N ARG A 90 -10.62 2.00 -23.37
CA ARG A 90 -9.51 1.81 -24.30
C ARG A 90 -10.03 1.71 -25.74
N ALA A 91 -9.13 1.82 -26.72
CA ALA A 91 -9.49 1.72 -28.13
C ALA A 91 -10.07 0.35 -28.49
N ASN A 92 -9.66 -0.70 -27.78
CA ASN A 92 -10.20 -2.06 -27.92
C ASN A 92 -11.58 -2.27 -27.26
N GLY A 93 -12.18 -1.22 -26.67
CA GLY A 93 -13.47 -1.27 -26.00
C GLY A 93 -13.43 -1.74 -24.54
N SER A 94 -12.29 -2.21 -24.04
CA SER A 94 -12.16 -2.57 -22.62
C SER A 94 -12.29 -1.34 -21.72
N ARG A 95 -12.89 -1.53 -20.54
CA ARG A 95 -13.12 -0.48 -19.56
C ARG A 95 -12.37 -0.79 -18.26
N GLN A 96 -11.82 0.25 -17.65
CA GLN A 96 -11.14 0.15 -16.37
C GLN A 96 -11.56 1.32 -15.50
N THR A 97 -11.68 1.06 -14.21
CA THR A 97 -12.21 2.00 -13.22
C THR A 97 -11.21 2.09 -12.07
N ARG A 98 -10.83 3.31 -11.68
CA ARG A 98 -9.93 3.56 -10.54
C ARG A 98 -10.33 4.82 -9.79
N ASP A 99 -10.00 4.85 -8.51
CA ASP A 99 -10.02 6.07 -7.71
C ASP A 99 -8.94 7.05 -8.20
N VAL A 100 -9.28 8.33 -8.19
CA VAL A 100 -8.45 9.42 -8.67
C VAL A 100 -8.46 10.58 -7.69
N SER A 101 -7.51 11.50 -7.85
CA SER A 101 -7.52 12.75 -7.11
C SER A 101 -8.74 13.61 -7.46
N SER A 102 -9.22 14.40 -6.50
CA SER A 102 -10.35 15.34 -6.72
C SER A 102 -10.07 16.36 -7.82
N SER A 103 -8.80 16.76 -7.99
CA SER A 103 -8.36 17.69 -9.03
C SER A 103 -8.43 17.06 -10.42
N PHE A 104 -8.00 15.81 -10.58
CA PHE A 104 -8.13 15.07 -11.83
C PHE A 104 -9.59 14.77 -12.13
N TYR A 105 -10.37 14.33 -11.14
CA TYR A 105 -11.80 14.05 -11.29
C TYR A 105 -12.57 15.23 -11.88
N ARG A 106 -12.29 16.47 -11.44
CA ARG A 106 -12.96 17.67 -11.98
C ARG A 106 -12.64 17.92 -13.46
N LYS A 107 -11.45 17.54 -13.91
CA LYS A 107 -11.01 17.70 -15.31
C LYS A 107 -11.54 16.59 -16.21
N ALA A 108 -11.53 15.35 -15.74
CA ALA A 108 -12.00 14.20 -16.48
C ALA A 108 -13.52 14.21 -16.58
N GLN A 109 -14.09 14.63 -17.71
CA GLN A 109 -15.55 14.58 -17.97
C GLN A 109 -15.89 13.40 -18.87
N GLU A 110 -17.09 12.82 -18.70
CA GLU A 110 -17.56 11.71 -19.54
C GLU A 110 -17.62 12.11 -21.01
N GLY A 111 -17.24 11.18 -21.89
CA GLY A 111 -17.13 11.38 -23.34
C GLY A 111 -15.86 12.11 -23.77
N GLN A 112 -15.05 12.66 -22.86
CA GLN A 112 -13.82 13.34 -23.24
C GLN A 112 -12.75 12.36 -23.72
N PRO A 113 -11.95 12.75 -24.74
CA PRO A 113 -10.76 12.01 -25.11
C PRO A 113 -9.75 12.05 -23.96
N ALA A 114 -9.09 10.93 -23.76
CA ALA A 114 -8.02 10.76 -22.79
C ALA A 114 -6.80 10.13 -23.48
N THR A 115 -5.61 10.48 -23.02
CA THR A 115 -4.39 9.77 -23.42
C THR A 115 -4.01 8.81 -22.30
N LEU A 116 -4.01 7.52 -22.61
CA LEU A 116 -3.64 6.46 -21.68
C LEU A 116 -2.16 6.17 -21.83
N ARG A 117 -1.43 6.24 -20.72
CA ARG A 117 -0.01 5.87 -20.65
C ARG A 117 0.09 4.41 -20.24
N LEU A 118 0.82 3.66 -21.04
CA LEU A 118 0.94 2.22 -20.94
C LEU A 118 2.36 1.81 -20.60
N TRP A 119 2.45 0.85 -19.70
CA TRP A 119 3.68 0.11 -19.46
C TRP A 119 3.34 -1.38 -19.47
N ARG A 120 3.99 -2.14 -20.36
CA ARG A 120 3.71 -3.57 -20.59
C ARG A 120 2.23 -3.91 -20.84
N GLY A 121 1.49 -2.98 -21.44
CA GLY A 121 0.06 -3.13 -21.74
C GLY A 121 -0.89 -2.73 -20.60
N GLU A 122 -0.36 -2.47 -19.41
CA GLU A 122 -1.12 -1.94 -18.26
C GLU A 122 -1.23 -0.41 -18.33
N VAL A 123 -2.38 0.14 -17.92
CA VAL A 123 -2.58 1.59 -17.83
C VAL A 123 -1.97 2.09 -16.53
N VAL A 124 -0.82 2.76 -16.63
CA VAL A 124 -0.07 3.33 -15.51
C VAL A 124 -0.28 4.84 -15.37
N GLY A 125 -0.94 5.46 -16.34
CA GLY A 125 -1.36 6.84 -16.23
C GLY A 125 -2.50 7.20 -17.18
N VAL A 126 -3.30 8.19 -16.79
CA VAL A 126 -4.38 8.73 -17.61
C VAL A 126 -4.22 10.25 -17.65
N GLU A 127 -4.27 10.82 -18.85
CA GLU A 127 -4.14 12.24 -19.08
C GLU A 127 -5.41 12.81 -19.74
N VAL A 128 -5.96 13.85 -19.13
CA VAL A 128 -7.14 14.57 -19.62
C VAL A 128 -6.96 16.07 -19.40
N MET A 129 -7.12 16.87 -20.46
CA MET A 129 -7.08 18.34 -20.38
C MET A 129 -5.82 18.86 -19.64
N GLY A 130 -4.65 18.27 -19.92
CA GLY A 130 -3.38 18.60 -19.28
C GLY A 130 -3.30 18.26 -17.79
N GLY A 131 -4.26 17.50 -17.24
CA GLY A 131 -4.14 16.86 -15.95
C GLY A 131 -3.75 15.39 -16.12
N THR A 132 -2.79 14.93 -15.33
CA THR A 132 -2.33 13.53 -15.36
C THR A 132 -2.57 12.88 -14.01
N GLN A 133 -3.12 11.68 -14.01
CA GLN A 133 -3.20 10.80 -12.84
C GLN A 133 -2.32 9.58 -13.12
N TRP A 134 -1.43 9.25 -12.18
CA TRP A 134 -0.57 8.08 -12.24
C TRP A 134 -1.11 6.97 -11.34
N PHE A 135 -0.85 5.73 -11.75
CA PHE A 135 -1.27 4.50 -11.08
C PHE A 135 -0.10 3.53 -10.98
N LEU A 136 0.01 2.83 -9.84
CA LEU A 136 1.04 1.80 -9.72
C LEU A 136 0.75 0.66 -10.69
N PRO A 137 1.77 0.12 -11.37
CA PRO A 137 1.61 -1.12 -12.11
C PRO A 137 1.28 -2.27 -11.15
N GLU A 138 0.70 -3.35 -11.68
CA GLU A 138 0.34 -4.55 -10.91
C GLU A 138 1.55 -5.14 -10.18
N SER A 139 2.74 -5.04 -10.78
CA SER A 139 4.00 -5.43 -10.15
C SER A 139 4.31 -4.65 -8.87
N GLY A 140 4.01 -3.36 -8.82
CA GLY A 140 4.19 -2.51 -7.63
C GLY A 140 3.21 -2.87 -6.52
N GLU A 141 1.93 -3.08 -6.88
CA GLU A 141 0.91 -3.58 -5.92
C GLU A 141 1.31 -4.96 -5.36
N THR A 142 1.72 -5.88 -6.23
CA THR A 142 2.18 -7.23 -5.88
C THR A 142 3.39 -7.19 -4.95
N LEU A 143 4.37 -6.32 -5.24
CA LEU A 143 5.52 -6.09 -4.36
C LEU A 143 5.07 -5.65 -2.97
N GLY A 144 4.10 -4.73 -2.87
CA GLY A 144 3.52 -4.28 -1.61
C GLY A 144 2.93 -5.41 -0.78
N TYR A 145 2.20 -6.34 -1.42
CA TYR A 145 1.66 -7.51 -0.72
C TYR A 145 2.76 -8.42 -0.16
N TRP A 146 3.82 -8.69 -0.94
CA TRP A 146 4.94 -9.52 -0.47
C TRP A 146 5.75 -8.83 0.62
N LEU A 147 5.99 -7.53 0.52
CA LEU A 147 6.66 -6.76 1.57
C LEU A 147 5.84 -6.74 2.87
N SER A 148 4.51 -6.63 2.77
CA SER A 148 3.61 -6.73 3.92
C SER A 148 3.70 -8.12 4.56
N LEU A 149 3.75 -9.19 3.76
CA LEU A 149 3.92 -10.54 4.26
C LEU A 149 5.30 -10.77 4.91
N ALA A 150 6.36 -10.20 4.33
CA ALA A 150 7.69 -10.24 4.93
C ALA A 150 7.72 -9.50 6.28
N PHE A 151 7.07 -8.33 6.37
CA PHE A 151 6.94 -7.59 7.62
C PHE A 151 6.14 -8.37 8.66
N PHE A 152 5.06 -9.04 8.26
CA PHE A 152 4.31 -9.94 9.13
C PHE A 152 5.18 -11.09 9.66
N GLY A 153 5.91 -11.77 8.78
CA GLY A 153 6.82 -12.85 9.16
C GLY A 153 7.91 -12.38 10.12
N LEU A 154 8.40 -11.14 9.95
CA LEU A 154 9.35 -10.51 10.87
C LEU A 154 8.73 -10.31 12.27
N GLY A 155 7.46 -9.93 12.36
CA GLY A 155 6.73 -9.85 13.63
C GLY A 155 6.63 -11.20 14.34
N VAL A 156 6.25 -12.24 13.60
CA VAL A 156 6.19 -13.62 14.13
C VAL A 156 7.58 -14.10 14.58
N LEU A 157 8.62 -13.80 13.80
CA LEU A 157 10.00 -14.13 14.14
C LEU A 157 10.44 -13.44 15.43
N LEU A 158 10.27 -12.12 15.52
CA LEU A 158 10.63 -11.32 16.69
C LEU A 158 9.84 -11.76 17.92
N TRP A 159 8.57 -12.12 17.76
CA TRP A 159 7.76 -12.67 18.84
C TRP A 159 8.35 -13.97 19.42
N GLY A 160 8.67 -14.93 18.54
CA GLY A 160 9.31 -16.17 18.94
C GLY A 160 10.67 -15.92 19.61
N LEU A 161 11.42 -14.92 19.16
CA LEU A 161 12.70 -14.57 19.75
C LEU A 161 12.57 -13.88 21.12
N LEU A 162 11.61 -12.97 21.31
CA LEU A 162 11.52 -12.13 22.50
C LEU A 162 10.67 -12.74 23.62
N PHE A 163 9.47 -13.24 23.29
CA PHE A 163 8.48 -13.62 24.29
C PHE A 163 8.37 -15.14 24.46
N GLY A 164 8.52 -15.90 23.37
CA GLY A 164 8.66 -17.36 23.41
C GLY A 164 7.52 -18.14 24.09
N TRP A 165 6.39 -17.50 24.41
CA TRP A 165 5.26 -18.06 25.15
C TRP A 165 3.93 -17.58 24.55
N TRP A 166 2.92 -18.44 24.67
CA TRP A 166 1.51 -18.23 24.34
C TRP A 166 0.75 -17.56 25.51
N ASP A 167 0.63 -16.23 25.47
CA ASP A 167 -0.12 -15.43 26.48
C ASP A 167 -1.65 -15.49 26.29
N GLY A 168 -2.13 -16.44 25.47
CA GLY A 168 -3.54 -16.58 25.09
C GLY A 168 -3.83 -16.09 23.67
N PHE A 169 -4.84 -16.69 23.05
CA PHE A 169 -5.20 -16.43 21.64
C PHE A 169 -5.58 -14.97 21.39
N PHE A 170 -6.31 -14.34 22.32
CA PHE A 170 -6.73 -12.94 22.18
C PHE A 170 -5.54 -11.98 22.11
N MET A 171 -4.57 -12.10 23.03
CA MET A 171 -3.38 -11.25 23.03
C MET A 171 -2.51 -11.49 21.80
N LEU A 172 -2.41 -12.73 21.34
CA LEU A 172 -1.73 -13.07 20.09
C LEU A 172 -2.40 -12.38 18.89
N ALA A 173 -3.72 -12.48 18.75
CA ALA A 173 -4.46 -11.86 17.66
C ALA A 173 -4.34 -10.32 17.70
N PHE A 174 -4.51 -9.71 18.88
CA PHE A 174 -4.40 -8.27 19.06
C PHE A 174 -3.01 -7.75 18.70
N ARG A 175 -1.94 -8.37 19.23
CA ARG A 175 -0.56 -7.92 18.97
C ARG A 175 -0.16 -8.16 17.51
N THR A 176 -0.62 -9.26 16.91
CA THR A 176 -0.43 -9.52 15.48
C THR A 176 -1.14 -8.48 14.60
N PHE A 177 -2.36 -8.09 14.98
CA PHE A 177 -3.11 -7.04 14.29
C PHE A 177 -2.40 -5.68 14.41
N ALA A 178 -1.98 -5.28 15.61
CA ALA A 178 -1.21 -4.06 15.81
C ALA A 178 0.09 -4.06 14.99
N TRP A 179 0.77 -5.21 14.92
CA TRP A 179 1.96 -5.38 14.08
C TRP A 179 1.66 -5.21 12.59
N MET A 180 0.59 -5.83 12.09
CA MET A 180 0.17 -5.65 10.69
C MET A 180 -0.15 -4.19 10.37
N PHE A 181 -0.83 -3.48 11.27
CA PHE A 181 -1.14 -2.07 11.08
C PHE A 181 0.11 -1.19 10.96
N MET A 182 1.19 -1.54 11.67
CA MET A 182 2.48 -0.84 11.52
C MET A 182 3.11 -1.01 10.14
N SER A 183 2.73 -2.04 9.38
CA SER A 183 3.29 -2.30 8.05
C SER A 183 2.67 -1.43 6.96
N ILE A 184 1.41 -1.01 7.11
CA ILE A 184 0.62 -0.44 6.01
C ILE A 184 1.32 0.79 5.40
N VAL A 185 1.65 1.78 6.24
CA VAL A 185 2.25 3.03 5.76
C VAL A 185 3.70 2.83 5.31
N PRO A 186 4.60 2.19 6.08
CA PRO A 186 5.98 2.01 5.62
C PRO A 186 6.08 1.18 4.33
N VAL A 187 5.22 0.18 4.16
CA VAL A 187 5.22 -0.64 2.94
C VAL A 187 4.70 0.18 1.75
N SER A 188 3.60 0.93 1.89
CA SER A 188 3.10 1.80 0.81
C SER A 188 4.14 2.84 0.40
N MET A 189 4.79 3.49 1.37
CA MET A 189 5.86 4.44 1.12
C MET A 189 7.04 3.80 0.38
N THR A 190 7.41 2.58 0.78
CA THR A 190 8.51 1.86 0.16
C THR A 190 8.17 1.48 -1.27
N THR A 191 6.96 0.97 -1.54
CA THR A 191 6.54 0.63 -2.91
C THR A 191 6.47 1.86 -3.81
N ASP A 192 5.94 2.97 -3.31
CA ASP A 192 5.80 4.20 -4.08
C ASP A 192 7.17 4.82 -4.37
N ALA A 193 8.06 4.85 -3.38
CA ALA A 193 9.44 5.31 -3.55
C ALA A 193 10.23 4.42 -4.52
N LEU A 194 9.98 3.11 -4.52
CA LEU A 194 10.60 2.18 -5.46
C LEU A 194 10.04 2.34 -6.88
N ALA A 195 8.74 2.58 -7.04
CA ALA A 195 8.09 2.71 -8.34
C ALA A 195 8.33 4.08 -8.99
N TYR A 196 8.22 5.16 -8.23
CA TYR A 196 8.27 6.54 -8.75
C TYR A 196 9.53 7.31 -8.38
N GLY A 197 10.37 6.77 -7.51
CA GLY A 197 11.46 7.50 -6.86
C GLY A 197 10.99 8.32 -5.65
N LEU A 198 11.94 8.80 -4.86
CA LEU A 198 11.66 9.71 -3.74
C LEU A 198 11.30 11.09 -4.28
N ASP A 199 10.01 11.41 -4.29
CA ASP A 199 9.53 12.76 -4.54
C ASP A 199 9.56 13.55 -3.22
N THR A 200 10.47 14.51 -3.07
CA THR A 200 10.70 15.27 -1.83
C THR A 200 9.62 16.33 -1.57
N GLY A 201 8.40 16.15 -2.09
CA GLY A 201 7.29 17.08 -1.98
C GLY A 201 6.55 17.04 -0.63
N VAL A 202 5.55 17.92 -0.49
CA VAL A 202 4.69 18.03 0.71
C VAL A 202 3.93 16.72 0.99
N GLY A 203 3.61 15.95 -0.04
CA GLY A 203 2.97 14.63 0.10
C GLY A 203 3.81 13.64 0.90
N PHE A 204 5.12 13.58 0.62
CA PHE A 204 6.06 12.71 1.34
C PHE A 204 6.18 13.09 2.81
N VAL A 205 6.17 14.39 3.13
CA VAL A 205 6.19 14.87 4.52
C VAL A 205 4.93 14.44 5.27
N MET A 206 3.75 14.63 4.66
CA MET A 206 2.49 14.18 5.27
C MET A 206 2.49 12.67 5.49
N GLU A 207 2.98 11.91 4.53
CA GLU A 207 3.04 10.46 4.61
C GLU A 207 4.03 9.98 5.68
N ILE A 208 5.17 10.65 5.86
CA ILE A 208 6.08 10.41 7.01
C ILE A 208 5.35 10.68 8.32
N VAL A 209 4.65 11.82 8.42
CA VAL A 209 3.92 12.19 9.65
C VAL A 209 2.86 11.13 9.98
N PHE A 210 2.09 10.68 8.99
CA PHE A 210 1.14 9.58 9.16
C PHE A 210 1.86 8.29 9.54
N GLY A 211 2.97 7.95 8.88
CA GLY A 211 3.77 6.76 9.18
C GLY A 211 4.23 6.74 10.63
N VAL A 212 4.80 7.85 11.11
CA VAL A 212 5.22 8.01 12.51
C VAL A 212 4.03 7.93 13.46
N PHE A 213 2.88 8.52 13.12
CA PHE A 213 1.69 8.49 13.96
C PHE A 213 1.12 7.05 14.08
N PHE A 214 0.95 6.35 12.97
CA PHE A 214 0.42 4.98 12.96
C PHE A 214 1.38 3.98 13.60
N THR A 215 2.68 4.07 13.30
CA THR A 215 3.70 3.24 13.94
C THR A 215 3.86 3.58 15.42
N GLY A 216 3.77 4.85 15.78
CA GLY A 216 3.81 5.31 17.17
C GLY A 216 2.65 4.79 18.00
N ILE A 217 1.41 4.90 17.51
CA ILE A 217 0.21 4.38 18.21
C ILE A 217 0.28 2.86 18.35
N ALA A 218 0.54 2.14 17.26
CA ALA A 218 0.58 0.68 17.30
C ALA A 218 1.77 0.17 18.13
N GLY A 219 2.91 0.85 18.05
CA GLY A 219 4.07 0.62 18.92
C GLY A 219 3.73 0.83 20.39
N TRP A 220 3.09 1.96 20.73
CA TRP A 220 2.62 2.24 22.09
C TRP A 220 1.64 1.17 22.59
N MET A 221 0.67 0.76 21.76
CA MET A 221 -0.27 -0.32 22.10
C MET A 221 0.45 -1.66 22.35
N LEU A 222 1.44 -2.00 21.52
CA LEU A 222 2.26 -3.20 21.73
C LEU A 222 3.08 -3.11 23.02
N PHE A 223 3.80 -2.02 23.24
CA PHE A 223 4.63 -1.83 24.44
C PHE A 223 3.80 -1.77 25.72
N GLY A 224 2.65 -1.08 25.70
CA GLY A 224 1.72 -1.05 26.83
C GLY A 224 1.21 -2.44 27.18
N SER A 225 0.84 -3.25 26.17
CA SER A 225 0.38 -4.63 26.39
C SER A 225 1.44 -5.57 26.98
N LEU A 226 2.72 -5.17 26.96
CA LEU A 226 3.85 -5.91 27.52
C LEU A 226 4.20 -5.47 28.95
N HIS A 227 3.78 -4.29 29.39
CA HIS A 227 4.15 -3.74 30.70
C HIS A 227 3.18 -4.14 31.81
N ASP A 228 1.94 -4.49 31.46
CA ASP A 228 0.88 -4.87 32.41
C ASP A 228 0.92 -6.36 32.83
N TRP A 229 2.00 -7.10 32.52
CA TRP A 229 2.18 -8.52 32.85
C TRP A 229 3.54 -8.85 33.49
#